data_AF-A0A834YLC6-F1
#
_entry.id   AF-A0A834YLC6-F1
#
_cell.length_a   1.000
_cell.length_b   1.000
_cell.length_c   1.000
_cell.angle_alpha   90.00
_cell.angle_beta   90.00
_cell.angle_gamma   90.00
#
_symmetry.space_group_name_H-M   'P 1'
#
loop_
_entity.id
_entity.type
_entity.pdbx_description
1 polymer ?
#
loop_
_entity_poly.entity_id
_entity_poly.type
_entity_poly.pdbx_seq_one_letter_code
_entity_poly.pdbx_strand_id
1 'polypeptide(L)'
;MSKLPPGYRFDPSDEELVGYFLTNKLFGTLPSPSPDIKEIVDYNVYQEEPWFLPHISEDVSSAFLGYPNRGGDITEMYFFVMRELKTKNSKKKPNRVLTKHRDGGGWWKASVGDKKIHDSNGFLLGKKKSLVFYSYGSDNGTKKTTKDGIKTNWIMHEYSLAEETFQQWVLCRIRLNEKDAEEDVRGSSSALEQSRPSADHEEEFLSGEEMQFAMHLEKELME
;
A
#
# COMPACT_ATOMS: atom_id res chain seq x y z
N MET A 1 30.42 -14.59 4.21
CA MET A 1 29.00 -14.26 4.37
C MET A 1 28.56 -14.81 5.72
N SER A 2 28.42 -13.97 6.74
CA SER A 2 27.81 -14.37 8.01
C SER A 2 26.31 -14.51 7.78
N LYS A 3 25.81 -15.74 7.75
CA LYS A 3 24.36 -15.98 7.78
C LYS A 3 23.88 -15.61 9.18
N LEU A 4 22.97 -14.63 9.26
CA LEU A 4 22.33 -14.26 10.52
C LEU A 4 21.54 -15.47 11.06
N PRO A 5 21.46 -15.67 12.39
CA PRO A 5 20.67 -16.75 12.96
C PRO A 5 19.19 -16.67 12.52
N PRO A 6 18.50 -17.81 12.36
CA PRO A 6 17.06 -17.82 12.13
C PRO A 6 16.31 -16.97 13.17
N GLY A 7 15.36 -16.16 12.70
CA GLY A 7 14.58 -15.25 13.55
C GLY A 7 15.14 -13.83 13.63
N TYR A 8 16.36 -13.56 13.17
CA TYR A 8 16.84 -12.19 13.00
C TYR A 8 16.01 -11.46 11.94
N ARG A 9 15.61 -10.22 12.24
CA ARG A 9 14.80 -9.38 11.34
C ARG A 9 15.31 -7.96 11.40
N PHE A 10 15.13 -7.26 10.29
CA PHE A 10 15.31 -5.83 10.24
C PHE A 10 14.07 -5.14 10.80
N ASP A 11 14.14 -4.70 12.06
CA ASP A 11 13.06 -3.99 12.77
C ASP A 11 13.62 -2.76 13.50
N PRO A 12 14.12 -1.75 12.74
CA PRO A 12 14.71 -0.56 13.34
C PRO A 12 13.66 0.34 14.00
N SER A 13 14.02 0.90 15.14
CA SER A 13 13.25 1.94 15.83
C SER A 13 13.22 3.26 15.03
N ASP A 14 12.26 4.14 15.36
CA ASP A 14 12.20 5.49 14.78
C ASP A 14 13.51 6.28 15.07
N GLU A 15 14.17 6.02 16.20
CA GLU A 15 15.47 6.59 16.57
C GLU A 15 16.59 6.07 15.66
N GLU A 16 16.71 4.76 15.45
CA GLU A 16 17.75 4.17 14.59
C GLU A 16 17.57 4.59 13.13
N LEU A 17 16.33 4.61 12.62
CA LEU A 17 16.02 5.06 11.26
C LEU A 17 16.55 6.47 10.98
N VAL A 18 16.42 7.38 11.95
CA VAL A 18 16.87 8.76 11.81
C VAL A 18 18.34 8.91 12.19
N GLY A 19 18.66 8.59 13.45
CA GLY A 19 19.96 8.83 14.07
C GLY A 19 21.09 8.03 13.45
N TYR A 20 20.82 6.82 12.97
CA TYR A 20 21.82 5.98 12.31
C TYR A 20 21.66 5.98 10.79
N PHE A 21 20.56 5.44 10.25
CA PHE A 21 20.46 5.16 8.81
C PHE A 21 20.38 6.44 7.95
N LEU A 22 19.44 7.33 8.24
CA LEU A 22 19.25 8.55 7.45
C LEU A 22 20.42 9.52 7.62
N THR A 23 20.88 9.73 8.85
CA THR A 23 22.06 10.55 9.15
C THR A 23 23.27 10.07 8.35
N ASN A 24 23.61 8.79 8.43
CA ASN A 24 24.77 8.26 7.73
C ASN A 24 24.61 8.27 6.19
N LYS A 25 23.38 8.09 5.67
CA LYS A 25 23.09 8.27 4.24
C LYS A 25 23.37 9.69 3.77
N LEU A 26 22.97 10.69 4.56
CA LEU A 26 23.16 12.11 4.24
C LEU A 26 24.63 12.54 4.33
N PHE A 27 25.38 12.02 5.29
CA PHE A 27 26.82 12.31 5.44
C PHE A 27 27.72 11.47 4.54
N GLY A 28 27.15 10.52 3.78
CA GLY A 28 27.94 9.59 2.96
C GLY A 28 28.81 8.64 3.79
N THR A 29 28.48 8.48 5.08
CA THR A 29 29.20 7.63 6.05
C THR A 29 28.50 6.29 6.24
N LEU A 30 27.37 6.05 5.57
CA LEU A 30 26.78 4.72 5.52
C LEU A 30 27.85 3.78 4.93
N PRO A 31 28.25 2.71 5.62
CA PRO A 31 29.24 1.79 5.10
C PRO A 31 28.83 1.37 3.68
N SER A 32 29.77 1.43 2.71
CA SER A 32 29.58 0.87 1.36
C SER A 32 28.83 -0.43 1.47
N PRO A 33 27.73 -0.66 0.71
CA PRO A 33 26.66 -1.60 1.03
C PRO A 33 27.23 -2.80 1.74
N SER A 34 27.21 -2.73 3.08
CA SER A 34 27.64 -3.88 3.85
C SER A 34 26.67 -4.99 3.46
N PRO A 35 27.13 -6.24 3.40
CA PRO A 35 26.22 -7.38 3.21
C PRO A 35 25.02 -7.37 4.17
N ASP A 36 25.10 -6.59 5.25
CA ASP A 36 24.13 -6.42 6.33
C ASP A 36 23.19 -5.19 6.19
N ILE A 37 23.32 -4.35 5.15
CA ILE A 37 22.36 -3.27 4.83
C ILE A 37 21.87 -3.47 3.39
N LYS A 38 21.15 -4.57 3.17
CA LYS A 38 20.34 -4.79 1.96
C LYS A 38 18.88 -4.40 2.16
N GLU A 39 18.50 -4.05 3.37
CA GLU A 39 17.11 -3.92 3.81
C GLU A 39 16.49 -2.55 3.52
N ILE A 40 17.31 -1.54 3.17
CA ILE A 40 16.85 -0.22 2.72
C ILE A 40 17.34 0.04 1.28
N VAL A 41 16.41 0.25 0.36
CA VAL A 41 16.72 0.43 -1.07
C VAL A 41 16.62 1.89 -1.50
N ASP A 42 17.55 2.34 -2.35
CA ASP A 42 17.45 3.63 -3.03
C ASP A 42 16.37 3.54 -4.12
N TYR A 43 15.17 4.06 -3.85
CA TYR A 43 14.06 4.02 -4.80
C TYR A 43 13.11 5.19 -4.58
N ASN A 44 12.64 5.80 -5.67
CA ASN A 44 11.66 6.88 -5.58
C ASN A 44 10.23 6.34 -5.48
N VAL A 45 9.78 6.13 -4.25
CA VAL A 45 8.43 5.63 -3.90
C VAL A 45 7.27 6.52 -4.36
N TYR A 46 7.55 7.72 -4.86
CA TYR A 46 6.57 8.63 -5.44
C TYR A 46 6.45 8.49 -6.96
N GLN A 47 6.97 7.41 -7.54
CA GLN A 47 6.83 7.12 -8.96
C GLN A 47 5.81 6.02 -9.27
N GLU A 48 5.51 5.14 -8.32
CA GLU A 48 4.64 3.96 -8.51
C GLU A 48 3.75 3.72 -7.29
N GLU A 49 2.59 3.10 -7.51
CA GLU A 49 1.63 2.70 -6.49
C GLU A 49 2.26 1.70 -5.52
N PRO A 50 1.83 1.68 -4.24
CA PRO A 50 2.54 0.94 -3.19
C PRO A 50 2.64 -0.58 -3.42
N TRP A 51 1.70 -1.17 -4.17
CA TRP A 51 1.72 -2.60 -4.52
C TRP A 51 2.65 -2.94 -5.69
N PHE A 52 3.23 -1.96 -6.39
CA PHE A 52 4.23 -2.15 -7.43
C PHE A 52 5.65 -1.84 -6.96
N LEU A 53 5.82 -1.35 -5.72
CA LEU A 53 7.14 -1.06 -5.18
C LEU A 53 7.99 -2.32 -5.08
N PRO A 54 9.32 -2.22 -5.28
CA PRO A 54 10.18 -3.38 -5.28
C PRO A 54 10.18 -4.04 -3.90
N HIS A 55 9.64 -5.27 -3.82
CA HIS A 55 9.68 -6.07 -2.60
C HIS A 55 11.12 -6.41 -2.25
N ILE A 56 11.54 -6.00 -1.06
CA ILE A 56 12.88 -6.30 -0.56
C ILE A 56 12.83 -7.71 0.03
N SER A 57 13.01 -8.73 -0.80
CA SER A 57 13.55 -10.03 -0.40
C SER A 57 13.96 -10.81 -1.63
N GLU A 58 15.20 -11.29 -1.62
CA GLU A 58 15.92 -11.91 -2.74
C GLU A 58 15.35 -13.25 -3.23
N ASP A 59 14.10 -13.62 -2.89
CA ASP A 59 13.52 -14.92 -3.29
C ASP A 59 11.98 -14.95 -3.35
N VAL A 60 11.34 -13.96 -4.00
CA VAL A 60 9.87 -13.86 -4.01
C VAL A 60 9.32 -13.58 -5.41
N SER A 61 9.45 -14.57 -6.29
CA SER A 61 8.58 -14.69 -7.48
C SER A 61 7.10 -14.97 -7.12
N SER A 62 6.70 -15.01 -5.84
CA SER A 62 5.30 -15.19 -5.42
C SER A 62 4.48 -13.90 -5.31
N ALA A 63 5.10 -12.71 -5.37
CA ALA A 63 4.41 -11.43 -5.18
C ALA A 63 3.53 -10.99 -6.37
N PHE A 64 3.58 -11.70 -7.51
CA PHE A 64 2.82 -11.34 -8.71
C PHE A 64 1.30 -11.65 -8.62
N LEU A 65 0.82 -12.29 -7.55
CA LEU A 65 -0.56 -12.81 -7.48
C LEU A 65 -1.38 -12.45 -6.24
N GLY A 66 -0.96 -11.46 -5.44
CA GLY A 66 -1.84 -10.93 -4.38
C GLY A 66 -2.19 -11.91 -3.25
N TYR A 67 -1.39 -12.97 -3.05
CA TYR A 67 -1.49 -13.81 -1.87
C TYR A 67 -0.49 -13.32 -0.81
N PRO A 68 -0.92 -13.02 0.43
CA PRO A 68 0.01 -12.81 1.52
C PRO A 68 0.85 -14.08 1.67
N ASN A 69 2.18 -13.92 1.71
CA ASN A 69 3.10 -15.03 1.91
C ASN A 69 2.67 -15.81 3.16
N ARG A 70 2.15 -17.02 2.94
CA ARG A 70 1.96 -18.01 4.00
C ARG A 70 3.33 -18.49 4.44
N GLY A 71 3.97 -17.70 5.30
CA GLY A 71 5.22 -18.04 5.97
C GLY A 71 6.28 -16.95 5.85
N GLY A 72 6.36 -16.07 6.86
CA GLY A 72 7.63 -15.37 7.17
C GLY A 72 7.78 -13.94 6.66
N ASP A 73 6.88 -13.05 7.09
CA ASP A 73 7.26 -11.83 7.81
C ASP A 73 8.19 -10.77 7.18
N ILE A 74 7.85 -10.26 6.00
CA ILE A 74 8.24 -8.88 5.65
C ILE A 74 6.98 -8.09 5.31
N THR A 75 6.42 -7.46 6.35
CA THR A 75 5.25 -6.58 6.25
C THR A 75 5.63 -5.12 5.97
N GLU A 76 6.91 -4.77 6.12
CA GLU A 76 7.41 -3.40 6.01
C GLU A 76 8.59 -3.32 5.03
N MET A 77 8.59 -2.28 4.20
CA MET A 77 9.60 -2.01 3.18
C MET A 77 10.25 -0.65 3.45
N TYR A 78 11.56 -0.55 3.28
CA TYR A 78 12.32 0.66 3.62
C TYR A 78 13.04 1.22 2.41
N PHE A 79 12.96 2.54 2.22
CA PHE A 79 13.49 3.20 1.05
C PHE A 79 14.22 4.49 1.38
N PHE A 80 15.39 4.69 0.78
CA PHE A 80 15.97 6.02 0.66
C PHE A 80 15.39 6.70 -0.57
N VAL A 81 14.72 7.84 -0.35
CA VAL A 81 14.08 8.62 -1.41
C VAL A 81 14.87 9.90 -1.60
N MET A 82 15.47 10.07 -2.78
CA MET A 82 16.14 11.31 -3.15
C MET A 82 15.09 12.40 -3.38
N ARG A 83 15.26 13.53 -2.71
CA ARG A 83 14.45 14.72 -2.92
C ARG A 83 15.10 15.61 -3.98
N GLU A 84 14.27 16.18 -4.84
CA GLU A 84 14.72 17.23 -5.75
C GLU A 84 14.95 18.53 -4.97
N LEU A 85 16.11 19.15 -5.20
CA LEU A 85 16.39 20.48 -4.66
C LEU A 85 15.36 21.45 -5.25
N LYS A 86 14.54 22.04 -4.38
CA LYS A 86 13.62 23.09 -4.80
C LYS A 86 14.44 24.28 -5.28
N THR A 87 14.38 24.58 -6.57
CA THR A 87 14.90 25.86 -7.08
C THR A 87 14.13 27.00 -6.41
N LYS A 88 14.72 28.20 -6.31
CA LYS A 88 14.11 29.37 -5.62
C LYS A 88 12.67 29.69 -6.08
N ASN A 89 12.24 29.18 -7.24
CA ASN A 89 10.90 29.36 -7.80
C ASN A 89 9.96 28.14 -7.64
N SER A 90 10.42 26.98 -7.16
CA SER A 90 9.58 25.79 -7.01
C SER A 90 9.06 25.63 -5.56
N LYS A 91 7.93 26.28 -5.26
CA LYS A 91 7.17 26.02 -4.02
C LYS A 91 6.50 24.62 -3.99
N LYS A 92 6.58 23.86 -5.08
CA LYS A 92 5.84 22.60 -5.26
C LYS A 92 6.34 21.53 -4.28
N LYS A 93 5.42 20.89 -3.58
CA LYS A 93 5.68 19.67 -2.80
C LYS A 93 6.05 18.53 -3.78
N PRO A 94 6.73 17.46 -3.34
CA PRO A 94 6.92 16.27 -4.18
C PRO A 94 5.57 15.88 -4.78
N ASN A 95 5.54 15.51 -6.06
CA ASN A 95 4.31 15.06 -6.66
C ASN A 95 3.89 13.75 -5.98
N ARG A 96 2.85 13.81 -5.17
CA ARG A 96 2.32 12.66 -4.44
C ARG A 96 1.23 11.93 -5.23
N VAL A 97 0.93 12.40 -6.44
CA VAL A 97 -0.07 11.81 -7.34
C VAL A 97 0.65 10.83 -8.27
N LEU A 98 0.13 9.61 -8.32
CA LEU A 98 0.64 8.47 -9.05
C LEU A 98 -0.42 8.07 -10.09
N THR A 99 -0.07 8.16 -11.38
CA THR A 99 -1.00 7.91 -12.49
C THR A 99 -0.34 7.09 -13.60
N LYS A 100 0.67 6.27 -13.27
CA LYS A 100 1.48 5.58 -14.28
C LYS A 100 0.71 4.46 -14.98
N HIS A 101 -0.23 3.81 -14.29
CA HIS A 101 -0.96 2.67 -14.83
C HIS A 101 -2.26 3.11 -15.50
N ARG A 102 -2.61 2.48 -16.62
CA ARG A 102 -3.81 2.82 -17.40
C ARG A 102 -5.12 2.53 -16.66
N ASP A 103 -5.07 1.60 -15.73
CA ASP A 103 -6.23 1.03 -15.05
C ASP A 103 -6.55 1.72 -13.71
N GLY A 104 -5.80 2.77 -13.35
CA GLY A 104 -6.05 3.53 -12.13
C GLY A 104 -4.92 4.46 -11.74
N GLY A 105 -4.97 4.92 -10.50
CA GLY A 105 -3.92 5.71 -9.91
C GLY A 105 -4.22 5.99 -8.45
N GLY A 106 -3.50 6.94 -7.87
CA GLY A 106 -3.76 7.34 -6.51
C GLY A 106 -2.85 8.45 -6.02
N TRP A 107 -2.91 8.71 -4.73
CA TRP A 107 -2.02 9.67 -4.11
C TRP A 107 -1.75 9.39 -2.64
N TRP A 108 -0.58 9.84 -2.19
CA TRP A 108 -0.24 9.85 -0.77
C TRP A 108 -0.80 11.10 -0.08
N LYS A 109 -1.68 10.89 0.91
CA LYS A 109 -2.26 11.95 1.73
C LYS A 109 -1.68 11.90 3.15
N ALA A 110 -1.25 13.04 3.69
CA ALA A 110 -0.82 13.11 5.08
C ALA A 110 -2.01 12.83 6.02
N SER A 111 -1.84 11.93 6.97
CA SER A 111 -2.92 11.48 7.86
C SER A 111 -2.93 12.17 9.22
N VAL A 112 -1.75 12.52 9.75
CA VAL A 112 -1.57 13.11 11.09
C VAL A 112 -0.47 14.18 11.01
N GLY A 113 -0.44 15.09 11.99
CA GLY A 113 0.67 16.01 12.17
C GLY A 113 2.01 15.29 12.36
N ASP A 114 3.10 15.94 12.00
CA ASP A 114 4.45 15.39 12.09
C ASP A 114 4.80 15.06 13.56
N LYS A 115 5.25 13.83 13.83
CA LYS A 115 5.73 13.40 15.15
C LYS A 115 7.22 13.69 15.29
N LYS A 116 7.63 14.35 16.38
CA LYS A 116 9.06 14.54 16.72
C LYS A 116 9.70 13.23 17.16
N ILE A 117 10.94 13.00 16.74
CA ILE A 117 11.78 11.87 17.13
C ILE A 117 12.94 12.41 17.94
N HIS A 118 13.09 11.92 19.16
CA HIS A 118 14.22 12.25 20.04
C HIS A 118 15.06 11.00 20.27
N ASP A 119 16.33 11.19 20.59
CA ASP A 119 17.18 10.12 21.11
C ASP A 119 16.86 9.83 22.58
N SER A 120 17.53 8.81 23.14
CA SER A 120 17.46 8.47 24.57
C SER A 120 17.83 9.61 25.53
N ASN A 121 18.60 10.61 25.10
CA ASN A 121 18.99 11.79 25.89
C ASN A 121 18.01 12.97 25.73
N GLY A 122 16.97 12.82 24.91
CA GLY A 122 15.98 13.88 24.63
C GLY A 122 16.42 14.86 23.54
N PHE A 123 17.50 14.60 22.82
CA PHE A 123 17.94 15.44 21.71
C PHE A 123 17.04 15.21 20.49
N LEU A 124 16.59 16.29 19.84
CA LEU A 124 15.70 16.21 18.68
C LEU A 124 16.49 15.74 17.45
N LEU A 125 16.28 14.49 17.05
CA LEU A 125 16.91 13.91 15.85
C LEU A 125 16.17 14.30 14.58
N GLY A 126 14.84 14.28 14.62
CA GLY A 126 14.05 14.46 13.41
C GLY A 126 12.55 14.41 13.58
N LYS A 127 11.86 14.17 12.47
CA LYS A 127 10.41 14.09 12.39
C LYS A 127 9.95 12.95 11.51
N LYS A 128 8.80 12.38 11.89
CA LYS A 128 8.08 11.34 11.19
C LYS A 128 6.73 11.87 10.72
N LYS A 129 6.52 11.84 9.41
CA LYS A 129 5.25 12.18 8.78
C LYS A 129 4.53 10.90 8.38
N SER A 130 3.27 10.78 8.79
CA SER A 130 2.43 9.64 8.40
C SER A 130 1.56 9.99 7.19
N LEU A 131 1.60 9.13 6.17
CA LEU A 131 0.82 9.24 4.95
C LEU A 131 0.02 7.94 4.72
N VAL A 132 -1.18 8.09 4.18
CA VAL A 132 -2.04 6.99 3.73
C VAL A 132 -2.24 7.14 2.23
N PHE A 133 -2.19 6.01 1.51
CA PHE A 133 -2.44 6.00 0.08
C PHE A 133 -3.94 5.95 -0.20
N TYR A 134 -4.38 6.76 -1.15
CA TYR A 134 -5.74 6.74 -1.70
C TYR A 134 -5.67 6.29 -3.14
N SER A 135 -6.44 5.28 -3.53
CA SER A 135 -6.48 4.75 -4.89
C SER A 135 -7.78 5.13 -5.60
N TYR A 136 -7.75 5.17 -6.92
CA TYR A 136 -8.94 5.22 -7.76
C TYR A 136 -8.74 4.30 -8.97
N GLY A 137 -9.83 3.67 -9.42
CA GLY A 137 -9.83 2.90 -10.68
C GLY A 137 -9.99 3.80 -11.90
N SER A 138 -9.59 3.29 -13.06
CA SER A 138 -9.88 3.89 -14.36
C SER A 138 -11.31 3.52 -14.77
N ASP A 139 -12.18 4.51 -14.91
CA ASP A 139 -13.54 4.29 -15.41
C ASP A 139 -13.70 5.04 -16.72
N ASN A 140 -13.69 4.28 -17.82
CA ASN A 140 -14.15 4.65 -19.16
C ASN A 140 -13.80 6.08 -19.64
N GLY A 141 -12.58 6.55 -19.37
CA GLY A 141 -12.10 7.87 -19.83
C GLY A 141 -12.59 9.07 -19.01
N THR A 142 -13.29 8.85 -17.90
CA THR A 142 -13.69 9.93 -16.99
C THR A 142 -12.49 10.37 -16.15
N LYS A 143 -12.15 11.67 -16.20
CA LYS A 143 -11.05 12.24 -15.40
C LYS A 143 -11.41 12.19 -13.91
N LYS A 144 -10.95 11.15 -13.22
CA LYS A 144 -11.11 10.98 -11.77
C LYS A 144 -10.40 12.12 -11.02
N THR A 145 -11.04 12.58 -9.96
CA THR A 145 -10.54 13.66 -9.08
C THR A 145 -10.21 13.09 -7.71
N THR A 146 -9.61 13.90 -6.83
CA THR A 146 -9.32 13.50 -5.44
C THR A 146 -10.57 13.18 -4.61
N LYS A 147 -11.78 13.46 -5.12
CA LYS A 147 -13.04 13.08 -4.49
C LYS A 147 -13.44 11.62 -4.75
N ASP A 148 -12.87 11.01 -5.78
CA ASP A 148 -13.17 9.63 -6.19
C ASP A 148 -12.21 8.60 -5.59
N GLY A 149 -11.25 9.06 -4.78
CA GLY A 149 -10.25 8.16 -4.19
C GLY A 149 -10.77 7.45 -2.96
N ILE A 150 -10.54 6.15 -2.96
CA ILE A 150 -10.84 5.23 -1.88
C ILE A 150 -9.59 5.17 -0.99
N LYS A 151 -9.77 5.34 0.32
CA LYS A 151 -8.68 5.17 1.30
C LYS A 151 -8.22 3.72 1.24
N THR A 152 -6.92 3.49 1.10
CA THR A 152 -6.36 2.14 1.18
C THR A 152 -5.71 1.91 2.55
N ASN A 153 -5.31 0.66 2.78
CA ASN A 153 -4.61 0.27 4.00
C ASN A 153 -3.09 0.43 3.90
N TRP A 154 -2.60 1.00 2.80
CA TRP A 154 -1.18 1.29 2.64
C TRP A 154 -0.78 2.54 3.42
N ILE A 155 0.18 2.38 4.31
CA ILE A 155 0.72 3.42 5.17
C ILE A 155 2.19 3.65 4.82
N MET A 156 2.58 4.91 4.70
CA MET A 156 3.97 5.35 4.60
C MET A 156 4.32 6.22 5.80
N HIS A 157 5.48 5.96 6.40
CA HIS A 157 6.14 6.86 7.33
C HIS A 157 7.36 7.48 6.63
N GLU A 158 7.33 8.79 6.42
CA GLU A 158 8.45 9.58 5.88
C GLU A 158 9.25 10.20 7.03
N TYR A 159 10.54 9.89 7.11
CA TYR A 159 11.48 10.35 8.12
C TYR A 159 12.42 11.40 7.55
N SER A 160 12.68 12.45 8.32
CA SER A 160 13.61 13.54 7.97
C SER A 160 14.33 14.06 9.22
N LEU A 161 15.54 14.60 9.06
CA LEU A 161 16.28 15.22 10.16
C LEU A 161 15.56 16.47 10.68
N ALA A 162 15.92 16.90 11.89
CA ALA A 162 15.35 18.07 12.55
C ALA A 162 15.74 19.40 11.88
N GLU A 163 16.76 19.39 11.04
CA GLU A 163 17.32 20.56 10.38
C GLU A 163 16.29 21.30 9.50
N GLU A 164 16.37 22.63 9.50
CA GLU A 164 15.54 23.50 8.67
C GLU A 164 16.05 23.61 7.22
N THR A 165 17.27 23.14 6.97
CA THR A 165 17.90 23.11 5.65
C THR A 165 17.30 22.02 4.78
N PHE A 166 17.49 22.16 3.46
CA PHE A 166 17.11 21.11 2.53
C PHE A 166 17.98 19.87 2.73
N GLN A 167 17.36 18.74 3.06
CA GLN A 167 18.05 17.44 3.12
C GLN A 167 17.84 16.71 1.78
N GLN A 168 18.91 16.25 1.16
CA GLN A 168 18.84 15.58 -0.15
C GLN A 168 18.08 14.24 -0.10
N TRP A 169 18.10 13.57 1.04
CA TRP A 169 17.46 12.27 1.24
C TRP A 169 16.39 12.33 2.33
N VAL A 170 15.37 11.50 2.18
CA VAL A 170 14.47 11.08 3.26
C VAL A 170 14.42 9.56 3.30
N LEU A 171 14.02 9.01 4.43
CA LEU A 171 13.78 7.57 4.57
C LEU A 171 12.28 7.33 4.62
N CYS A 172 11.78 6.39 3.83
CA CYS A 172 10.38 5.99 3.80
C CYS A 172 10.23 4.55 4.27
N ARG A 173 9.31 4.31 5.21
CA ARG A 173 8.88 2.97 5.64
C ARG A 173 7.45 2.75 5.17
N ILE A 174 7.19 1.73 4.37
CA ILE A 174 5.89 1.46 3.74
C ILE A 174 5.39 0.09 4.17
N ARG A 175 4.10 0.00 4.51
CA ARG A 175 3.46 -1.24 4.95
C ARG A 175 1.98 -1.28 4.61
N LEU A 176 1.42 -2.49 4.62
CA LEU A 176 -0.02 -2.71 4.60
C LEU A 176 -0.54 -2.86 6.05
N ASN A 177 -1.58 -2.10 6.41
CA ASN A 177 -2.24 -2.21 7.71
C ASN A 177 -3.39 -3.23 7.65
N GLU A 178 -3.12 -4.46 8.08
CA GLU A 178 -4.10 -5.55 8.02
C GLU A 178 -5.34 -5.32 8.91
N LYS A 179 -5.21 -4.50 9.98
CA LYS A 179 -6.33 -4.21 10.89
C LYS A 179 -7.50 -3.46 10.25
N ASP A 180 -7.21 -2.63 9.25
CA ASP A 180 -8.24 -1.92 8.48
C ASP A 180 -8.72 -2.77 7.28
N ALA A 181 -8.04 -3.88 6.95
CA ALA A 181 -8.41 -4.77 5.85
C ALA A 181 -9.54 -5.73 6.23
N GLU A 182 -9.62 -6.11 7.51
CA GLU A 182 -10.66 -7.00 8.02
C GLU A 182 -12.03 -6.31 8.17
N GLU A 183 -12.07 -4.99 8.41
CA GLU A 183 -13.32 -4.22 8.49
C GLU A 183 -14.03 -4.10 7.14
N ASP A 184 -13.30 -3.92 6.02
CA ASP A 184 -13.87 -3.88 4.67
C ASP A 184 -14.42 -5.24 4.20
N VAL A 185 -13.81 -6.35 4.64
CA VAL A 185 -14.31 -7.70 4.36
C VAL A 185 -15.60 -7.98 5.13
N ARG A 186 -15.70 -7.57 6.39
CA ARG A 186 -16.97 -7.67 7.16
C ARG A 186 -18.04 -6.72 6.64
N GLY A 187 -17.67 -5.52 6.21
CA GLY A 187 -18.58 -4.56 5.55
C GLY A 187 -19.11 -5.08 4.22
N SER A 188 -18.26 -5.66 3.39
CA SER A 188 -18.64 -6.28 2.10
C SER A 188 -19.45 -7.57 2.28
N SER A 189 -19.15 -8.36 3.31
CA SER A 189 -19.98 -9.54 3.68
C SER A 189 -21.37 -9.12 4.15
N SER A 190 -21.49 -8.00 4.89
CA SER A 190 -22.80 -7.48 5.32
C SER A 190 -23.62 -6.87 4.17
N ALA A 191 -22.97 -6.29 3.15
CA ALA A 191 -23.61 -5.80 1.94
C ALA A 191 -24.07 -6.93 0.99
N LEU A 192 -23.37 -8.07 1.02
CA LEU A 192 -23.78 -9.29 0.29
C LEU A 192 -24.92 -10.06 1.02
N GLU A 193 -25.06 -9.91 2.33
CA GLU A 193 -26.25 -10.42 3.05
C GLU A 193 -27.49 -9.54 2.86
N GLN A 194 -27.33 -8.24 2.60
CA GLN A 194 -28.45 -7.32 2.30
C GLN A 194 -28.93 -7.35 0.84
N SER A 195 -28.23 -8.09 -0.03
CA SER A 195 -28.65 -8.32 -1.42
C SER A 195 -29.18 -9.72 -1.69
N ARG A 196 -29.41 -10.54 -0.64
CA ARG A 196 -30.29 -11.70 -0.79
C ARG A 196 -31.72 -11.19 -0.97
N PRO A 197 -32.42 -11.54 -2.05
CA PRO A 197 -33.85 -11.22 -2.16
C PRO A 197 -34.55 -11.91 -0.99
N SER A 198 -35.32 -11.13 -0.23
CA SER A 198 -36.30 -11.65 0.71
C SER A 198 -37.18 -12.66 -0.02
N ALA A 199 -37.30 -13.86 0.55
CA ALA A 199 -38.10 -14.95 0.02
C ALA A 199 -39.59 -14.63 0.18
N ASP A 200 -40.09 -13.74 -0.66
CA ASP A 200 -41.51 -13.53 -0.95
C ASP A 200 -41.65 -13.49 -2.48
N HIS A 201 -41.37 -14.63 -3.13
CA HIS A 201 -41.89 -14.91 -4.46
C HIS A 201 -42.99 -15.94 -4.28
N GLU A 202 -44.24 -15.51 -4.52
CA GLU A 202 -45.32 -16.43 -4.82
C GLU A 202 -44.90 -17.27 -6.04
N GLU A 203 -44.73 -18.58 -5.82
CA GLU A 203 -44.60 -19.55 -6.92
C GLU A 203 -45.92 -19.53 -7.70
N GLU A 204 -45.91 -18.93 -8.89
CA GLU A 204 -47.00 -19.07 -9.84
C GLU A 204 -46.92 -20.49 -10.44
N PHE A 205 -47.65 -21.42 -9.81
CA PHE A 205 -47.81 -22.78 -10.29
C PHE A 205 -48.50 -22.77 -11.66
N LEU A 206 -47.83 -23.29 -12.69
CA LEU A 206 -48.47 -23.61 -13.96
C LEU A 206 -49.64 -24.57 -13.71
N SER A 207 -50.77 -24.27 -14.33
CA SER A 207 -51.97 -25.08 -14.21
C SER A 207 -51.73 -26.48 -14.80
N GLY A 208 -52.47 -27.49 -14.32
CA GLY A 208 -52.31 -28.87 -14.76
C GLY A 208 -52.48 -29.09 -16.28
N GLU A 209 -53.11 -28.16 -16.99
CA GLU A 209 -53.23 -28.19 -18.46
C GLU A 209 -51.95 -27.72 -19.15
N GLU A 210 -51.24 -26.73 -18.60
CA GLU A 210 -49.99 -26.20 -19.17
C GLU A 210 -48.84 -27.22 -19.07
N MET A 211 -48.84 -28.03 -18.00
CA MET A 211 -47.86 -29.10 -17.82
C MET A 211 -48.06 -30.27 -18.79
N GLN A 212 -49.31 -30.52 -19.22
CA GLN A 212 -49.59 -31.53 -20.25
C GLN A 212 -49.21 -31.05 -21.66
N PHE A 213 -49.35 -29.76 -21.95
CA PHE A 213 -48.94 -29.20 -23.23
C PHE A 213 -47.42 -29.20 -23.41
N ALA A 214 -46.66 -28.89 -22.34
CA ALA A 214 -45.20 -28.93 -22.35
C ALA A 214 -44.64 -30.36 -22.58
N MET A 215 -45.25 -31.37 -21.94
CA MET A 215 -44.84 -32.77 -22.15
C MET A 215 -45.24 -33.32 -23.54
N HIS A 216 -46.26 -32.77 -24.19
CA HIS A 216 -46.64 -33.16 -25.55
C HIS A 216 -45.67 -32.59 -26.58
N LEU A 217 -45.23 -31.33 -26.40
CA LEU A 217 -44.26 -30.69 -27.28
C LEU A 217 -42.87 -31.34 -27.23
N GLU A 218 -42.41 -31.79 -26.06
CA GLU A 218 -41.13 -32.51 -25.95
C GLU A 218 -41.15 -33.89 -26.62
N LYS A 219 -42.33 -34.49 -26.74
CA LYS A 219 -42.49 -35.79 -27.40
C LYS A 219 -42.46 -35.69 -28.93
N GLU A 220 -42.97 -34.60 -29.50
CA GLU A 220 -42.90 -34.34 -30.96
C GLU A 220 -41.51 -33.87 -31.43
N LEU A 221 -40.62 -33.46 -30.52
CA LEU A 221 -39.24 -33.06 -30.83
C LEU A 221 -38.22 -34.22 -30.75
N MET A 222 -38.67 -35.42 -30.40
CA MET A 222 -37.84 -36.63 -30.31
C MET A 222 -38.26 -37.78 -31.26
N GLU A 223 -39.18 -37.53 -32.20
CA GLU A 223 -39.45 -38.39 -33.38
C GLU A 223 -39.07 -37.65 -34.68
#